data_AF-A0A7S2FSM4-F1
#
_entry.id   AF-A0A7S2FSM4-F1
#
_cell.length_a   1.000
_cell.length_b   1.000
_cell.length_c   1.000
_cell.angle_alpha   90.00
_cell.angle_beta   90.00
_cell.angle_gamma   90.00
#
_symmetry.space_group_name_H-M   'P 1'
#
loop_
_entity.id
_entity.type
_entity.pdbx_description
1 polymer ?
#
loop_
_entity_poly.entity_id
_entity_poly.type
_entity_poly.pdbx_seq_one_letter_code
_entity_poly.pdbx_strand_id
1 'polypeptide(L)'
;MNPFVEVELRGTTSPSSLEFYSAKKTTKPKRDNGFISVWNETMSFEVDCPALCMVHFTVIDKSLGAEGKAARAISFDCIRPGIRNVSLRDWFGNNLDKKSDFFGCCSLLCRFDILDK
;
A
#
# COMPACT_ATOMS: atom_id res chain seq x y z
N MET A 1 8.25 -16.74 7.03
CA MET A 1 7.56 -15.48 6.72
C MET A 1 7.36 -15.41 5.21
N ASN A 2 6.12 -15.22 4.77
CA ASN A 2 5.74 -15.22 3.36
C ASN A 2 4.98 -13.93 2.98
N PRO A 3 5.63 -12.75 3.05
CA PRO A 3 4.93 -11.50 2.87
C PRO A 3 4.50 -11.28 1.41
N PHE A 4 3.38 -10.60 1.24
CA PHE A 4 2.92 -10.02 -0.02
C PHE A 4 2.38 -8.62 0.22
N VAL A 5 2.25 -7.84 -0.85
CA VAL A 5 1.73 -6.47 -0.81
C VAL A 5 0.37 -6.45 -1.49
N GLU A 6 -0.61 -5.90 -0.82
CA GLU A 6 -1.89 -5.51 -1.37
C GLU A 6 -1.90 -3.99 -1.59
N VAL A 7 -2.35 -3.56 -2.77
CA VAL A 7 -2.57 -2.16 -3.11
C VAL A 7 -4.03 -2.00 -3.50
N GLU A 8 -4.73 -1.14 -2.78
CA GLU A 8 -6.14 -0.83 -3.01
C GLU A 8 -6.32 0.65 -3.31
N LEU A 9 -6.85 0.95 -4.49
CA LEU A 9 -7.29 2.29 -4.88
C LEU A 9 -8.75 2.46 -4.45
N ARG A 10 -9.03 3.48 -3.65
CA ARG A 10 -10.40 3.84 -3.25
C ARG A 10 -10.68 5.27 -3.67
N GLY A 11 -11.84 5.49 -4.28
CA GLY A 11 -12.24 6.83 -4.69
C GLY A 11 -13.67 6.90 -5.16
N THR A 12 -13.99 7.97 -5.87
CA THR A 12 -15.29 8.19 -6.49
C THR A 12 -15.12 8.63 -7.95
N THR A 13 -16.16 8.45 -8.75
CA THR A 13 -16.16 8.80 -10.17
C THR A 13 -16.24 10.31 -10.41
N SER A 14 -16.87 11.06 -9.50
CA SER A 14 -16.97 12.52 -9.58
C SER A 14 -17.18 13.16 -8.20
N PRO A 15 -16.89 14.47 -8.03
CA PRO A 15 -17.02 15.14 -6.74
C PRO A 15 -18.42 15.12 -6.11
N SER A 16 -19.47 14.96 -6.93
CA SER A 16 -20.87 14.92 -6.50
C SER A 16 -21.46 13.50 -6.53
N SER A 17 -20.68 12.49 -6.89
CA SER A 17 -21.16 11.12 -6.96
C SER A 17 -21.35 10.53 -5.56
N LEU A 18 -22.43 9.77 -5.38
CA LEU A 18 -22.65 8.94 -4.20
C LEU A 18 -22.00 7.55 -4.34
N GLU A 19 -21.52 7.22 -5.54
CA GLU A 19 -20.86 5.95 -5.83
C GLU A 19 -19.37 6.06 -5.51
N PHE A 20 -18.87 5.05 -4.80
CA PHE A 20 -17.46 4.87 -4.52
C PHE A 20 -16.98 3.57 -5.17
N TYR A 21 -15.76 3.57 -5.68
CA TYR A 21 -15.11 2.37 -6.19
C TYR A 21 -13.97 1.93 -5.27
N SER A 22 -13.70 0.63 -5.30
CA SER A 22 -12.50 0.03 -4.72
C SER A 22 -11.89 -0.93 -5.74
N ALA A 23 -10.65 -0.67 -6.14
CA ALA A 23 -9.89 -1.51 -7.05
C ALA A 23 -8.66 -2.06 -6.32
N LYS A 24 -8.60 -3.38 -6.14
CA LYS A 24 -7.58 -4.07 -5.35
C LYS A 24 -6.70 -4.97 -6.21
N LYS A 25 -5.38 -4.90 -6.00
CA LYS A 25 -4.38 -5.76 -6.62
C LYS A 25 -3.39 -6.26 -5.58
N THR A 26 -2.83 -7.45 -5.81
CA THR A 26 -1.96 -8.11 -4.84
C THR A 26 -0.74 -8.71 -5.53
N THR A 27 0.44 -8.57 -4.94
CA THR A 27 1.66 -9.23 -5.43
C THR A 27 1.67 -10.72 -5.11
N LYS A 28 2.60 -11.46 -5.73
CA LYS A 28 2.86 -12.85 -5.34
C LYS A 28 3.57 -12.88 -3.97
N PRO A 29 3.22 -13.83 -3.08
CA PRO A 29 3.97 -14.03 -1.84
C PRO A 29 5.42 -14.38 -2.09
N LYS A 30 6.34 -13.79 -1.32
CA LYS A 30 7.78 -14.12 -1.37
C LYS A 30 8.10 -15.10 -0.25
N ARG A 31 8.57 -16.30 -0.63
CA ARG A 31 8.92 -17.33 0.35
C ARG A 31 10.21 -16.96 1.09
N ASP A 32 10.19 -17.14 2.40
CA ASP A 32 11.36 -17.06 3.29
C ASP A 32 12.19 -15.77 3.18
N ASN A 33 11.56 -14.65 2.82
CA ASN A 33 12.24 -13.36 2.64
C ASN A 33 11.56 -12.20 3.39
N GLY A 34 11.27 -12.38 4.68
CA GLY A 34 10.52 -11.41 5.50
C GLY A 34 11.19 -10.04 5.69
N PHE A 35 12.53 -9.96 5.58
CA PHE A 35 13.28 -8.74 5.95
C PHE A 35 13.56 -7.80 4.77
N ILE A 36 13.85 -8.33 3.58
CA ILE A 36 14.21 -7.56 2.38
C ILE A 36 13.51 -8.14 1.13
N SER A 37 12.20 -8.30 1.23
CA SER A 37 11.39 -8.79 0.11
C SER A 37 11.44 -7.85 -1.09
N VAL A 38 11.72 -8.43 -2.26
CA VAL A 38 11.66 -7.74 -3.55
C VAL A 38 10.59 -8.39 -4.41
N TRP A 39 9.50 -7.66 -4.66
CA TRP A 39 8.40 -8.10 -5.53
C TRP A 39 8.70 -7.85 -7.01
N ASN A 40 9.14 -6.64 -7.35
CA ASN A 40 9.37 -6.18 -8.73
C ASN A 40 8.14 -6.39 -9.64
N GLU A 41 6.96 -6.08 -9.11
CA GLU A 41 5.67 -6.18 -9.80
C GLU A 41 5.12 -4.78 -10.06
N THR A 42 4.49 -4.59 -11.22
CA THR A 42 3.86 -3.32 -11.61
C THR A 42 2.34 -3.46 -11.52
N MET A 43 1.68 -2.46 -10.96
CA MET A 43 0.22 -2.39 -10.84
C MET A 43 -0.28 -1.08 -11.42
N SER A 44 -1.15 -1.15 -12.43
CA SER A 44 -1.79 0.03 -13.04
C SER A 44 -3.21 0.20 -12.51
N PHE A 45 -3.63 1.42 -12.23
CA PHE A 45 -4.98 1.73 -11.81
C PHE A 45 -5.51 2.93 -12.62
N GLU A 46 -6.81 2.95 -12.90
CA GLU A 46 -7.47 4.11 -13.46
C GLU A 46 -8.06 4.96 -12.32
N VAL A 47 -7.87 6.28 -12.41
CA VAL A 47 -8.30 7.23 -11.38
C VAL A 47 -9.21 8.26 -12.03
N ASP A 48 -10.49 8.27 -11.64
CA ASP A 48 -11.49 9.18 -12.19
C ASP A 48 -11.45 10.56 -11.53
N CYS A 49 -11.45 10.61 -10.19
CA CYS A 49 -11.38 11.84 -9.41
C CYS A 49 -10.15 11.83 -8.47
N PRO A 50 -8.96 12.26 -8.94
CA PRO A 50 -7.73 12.28 -8.15
C PRO A 50 -7.86 12.94 -6.77
N ALA A 51 -8.56 14.07 -6.70
CA ALA A 51 -8.75 14.85 -5.47
C ALA A 51 -9.51 14.10 -4.36
N LEU A 52 -10.30 13.08 -4.72
CA LEU A 52 -11.07 12.26 -3.78
C LEU A 52 -10.63 10.79 -3.83
N CYS A 53 -9.39 10.54 -4.25
CA CYS A 53 -8.83 9.21 -4.38
C CYS A 53 -7.71 8.97 -3.36
N MET A 54 -7.62 7.74 -2.87
CA MET A 54 -6.62 7.30 -1.91
C MET A 54 -6.06 5.94 -2.32
N VAL A 55 -4.74 5.80 -2.22
CA VAL A 55 -4.02 4.54 -2.41
C VAL A 55 -3.68 3.96 -1.04
N HIS A 56 -4.11 2.72 -0.80
CA HIS A 56 -3.90 2.00 0.44
C HIS A 56 -2.98 0.80 0.22
N PHE A 57 -1.78 0.88 0.79
CA PHE A 57 -0.77 -0.18 0.77
C PHE A 57 -0.91 -1.03 2.03
N THR A 58 -0.92 -2.35 1.89
CA THR A 58 -0.88 -3.28 3.03
C THR A 58 0.13 -4.37 2.77
N VAL A 59 1.12 -4.52 3.64
CA VAL A 59 1.99 -5.70 3.69
C VAL A 59 1.31 -6.73 4.58
N ILE A 60 1.16 -7.94 4.07
CA ILE A 60 0.48 -9.04 4.77
C ILE A 60 1.40 -10.25 4.80
N ASP A 61 1.62 -10.82 5.98
CA ASP A 61 2.20 -12.15 6.15
C ASP A 61 1.17 -13.10 6.80
N LYS A 62 0.64 -14.03 5.99
CA LYS A 62 -0.36 -15.00 6.47
C LYS A 62 0.17 -15.93 7.55
N SER A 63 1.48 -16.16 7.64
CA SER A 63 2.08 -17.01 8.68
C SER A 63 2.00 -16.39 10.08
N LEU A 64 1.75 -15.08 10.18
CA LEU A 64 1.62 -14.33 11.44
C LEU A 64 0.17 -14.08 11.87
N GLY A 65 -0.83 -14.63 11.16
CA GLY A 65 -2.23 -14.44 11.52
C GLY A 65 -2.69 -12.98 11.50
N ALA A 66 -3.41 -12.54 12.54
CA ALA A 66 -4.02 -11.20 12.61
C ALA A 66 -3.00 -10.07 12.79
N GLU A 67 -1.88 -10.34 13.45
CA GLU A 67 -0.78 -9.38 13.70
C GLU A 67 0.14 -9.22 12.49
N GLY A 68 -0.05 -10.04 11.46
CA GLY A 68 0.71 -10.09 10.23
C GLY A 68 0.47 -8.95 9.25
N LYS A 69 0.08 -7.74 9.70
CA LYS A 69 -0.31 -6.64 8.81
C LYS A 69 0.33 -5.31 9.20
N ALA A 70 0.89 -4.62 8.21
CA ALA A 70 1.31 -3.23 8.30
C ALA A 70 0.77 -2.47 7.08
N ALA A 71 0.28 -1.24 7.28
CA ALA A 71 -0.45 -0.53 6.24
C ALA A 71 -0.12 0.97 6.16
N ARG A 72 -0.38 1.57 5.00
CA ARG A 72 -0.32 3.02 4.80
C ARG A 72 -1.35 3.44 3.78
N ALA A 73 -2.13 4.46 4.12
CA ALA A 73 -3.00 5.15 3.18
C ALA A 73 -2.37 6.50 2.79
N ILE A 74 -2.42 6.84 1.50
CA ILE A 74 -1.90 8.09 0.95
C ILE A 74 -2.93 8.64 -0.04
N SER A 75 -3.38 9.88 0.17
CA SER A 75 -4.22 10.59 -0.81
C SER A 75 -3.48 10.72 -2.13
N PHE A 76 -4.16 10.58 -3.26
CA PHE A 76 -3.52 10.58 -4.57
C PHE A 76 -2.70 11.86 -4.82
N ASP A 77 -3.23 13.02 -4.43
CA ASP A 77 -2.54 14.32 -4.56
C ASP A 77 -1.23 14.44 -3.76
N CYS A 78 -1.01 13.56 -2.79
CA CYS A 78 0.23 13.50 -2.01
C CYS A 78 1.29 12.58 -2.65
N ILE A 79 0.95 11.82 -3.68
CA ILE A 79 1.88 10.91 -4.36
C ILE A 79 2.75 11.71 -5.32
N ARG A 80 4.06 11.61 -5.13
CA ARG A 80 5.05 12.24 -6.01
C ARG A 80 5.64 11.18 -6.94
N PRO A 81 5.73 11.42 -8.26
CA PRO A 81 6.30 10.46 -9.21
C PRO A 81 7.76 10.13 -8.88
N GLY A 82 8.24 9.00 -9.40
CA GLY A 82 9.58 8.45 -9.18
C GLY A 82 9.65 7.45 -8.02
N ILE A 83 10.87 7.12 -7.60
CA ILE A 83 11.11 6.17 -6.50
C ILE A 83 10.89 6.88 -5.15
N ARG A 84 10.03 6.31 -4.30
CA ARG A 84 9.62 6.86 -3.00
C ARG A 84 9.58 5.77 -1.94
N ASN A 85 9.92 6.16 -0.71
CA ASN A 85 9.68 5.35 0.48
C ASN A 85 8.23 5.55 0.95
N VAL A 86 7.53 4.45 1.17
CA VAL A 86 6.21 4.41 1.79
C VAL A 86 6.37 3.78 3.16
N SER A 87 6.49 4.61 4.19
CA SER A 87 6.60 4.15 5.57
C SER A 87 5.24 3.64 6.07
N LEU A 88 5.21 2.37 6.50
CA LEU A 88 4.00 1.72 6.97
C LEU A 88 3.76 1.99 8.46
N ARG A 89 2.53 1.74 8.88
CA ARG A 89 2.03 1.91 10.25
C ARG A 89 1.38 0.62 10.72
N ASP A 90 1.22 0.50 12.03
CA ASP A 90 0.39 -0.56 12.60
C ASP A 90 -1.09 -0.35 12.24
N TRP A 91 -1.95 -1.29 12.64
CA TRP A 91 -3.38 -1.18 12.35
C TRP A 91 -4.07 -0.02 13.07
N PHE A 92 -3.48 0.49 14.16
CA PHE A 92 -3.96 1.65 14.90
C PHE A 92 -3.47 2.98 14.31
N GLY A 93 -2.60 2.94 13.29
CA GLY A 93 -2.02 4.12 12.67
C GLY A 93 -0.83 4.72 13.43
N ASN A 94 -0.28 4.01 14.42
CA ASN A 94 0.96 4.40 15.08
C ASN A 94 2.16 4.09 14.19
N ASN A 95 3.24 4.85 14.39
CA ASN A 95 4.50 4.50 13.77
C ASN A 95 5.04 3.19 14.37
N LEU A 96 5.73 2.42 13.53
CA LEU A 96 6.35 1.15 13.88
C LEU A 96 7.70 1.40 14.60
N ASP A 97 7.68 2.18 15.68
CA ASP A 97 8.86 2.74 16.36
C ASP A 97 9.44 1.79 17.43
N LYS A 98 8.86 0.60 17.62
CA LYS A 98 9.31 -0.35 18.64
C LYS A 98 9.94 -1.58 17.99
N LYS A 99 11.17 -1.89 18.44
CA LYS A 99 11.91 -3.14 18.18
C LYS A 99 11.13 -4.43 18.53
N SER A 100 9.99 -4.33 19.21
CA SER A 100 9.17 -5.45 19.68
C SER A 100 8.15 -5.97 18.67
N ASP A 101 7.85 -5.21 17.62
CA ASP A 101 6.77 -5.56 16.69
C ASP A 101 7.36 -6.20 15.43
N PHE A 102 6.75 -7.27 14.93
CA PHE A 102 7.23 -8.05 13.77
C PHE A 102 7.47 -7.21 12.51
N PHE A 103 6.90 -6.00 12.42
CA PHE A 103 7.07 -5.04 11.34
C PHE A 103 7.82 -3.75 11.76
N GLY A 104 8.64 -3.78 12.83
CA GLY A 104 9.41 -2.61 13.25
C GLY A 104 10.13 -1.92 12.09
N CYS A 105 9.87 -0.61 11.90
CA CYS A 105 10.37 0.20 10.79
C CYS A 105 9.99 -0.29 9.36
N CYS A 106 8.88 -1.02 9.19
CA CYS A 106 8.49 -1.54 7.87
C CYS A 106 8.19 -0.41 6.88
N SER A 107 8.80 -0.48 5.70
CA SER A 107 8.54 0.44 4.61
C SER A 107 8.62 -0.27 3.26
N LEU A 108 7.91 0.28 2.27
CA LEU A 108 7.98 -0.16 0.89
C LEU A 108 8.79 0.84 0.06
N LEU A 109 9.61 0.33 -0.85
CA LEU A 109 10.21 1.15 -1.90
C LEU A 109 9.37 0.99 -3.16
N CYS A 110 8.65 2.05 -3.53
CA CYS A 110 7.73 2.04 -4.66
C CYS A 110 8.20 3.03 -5.72
N ARG A 111 8.08 2.66 -7.00
CA ARG A 111 8.16 3.60 -8.10
C ARG A 111 6.74 4.00 -8.50
N PHE A 112 6.49 5.31 -8.53
CA PHE A 112 5.22 5.88 -8.98
C PHE A 112 5.42 6.50 -10.35
N ASP A 113 4.71 5.99 -11.35
CA ASP A 113 4.60 6.61 -12.66
C ASP A 113 3.15 7.09 -12.80
N ILE A 114 2.95 8.41 -12.78
CA ILE A 114 1.64 9.05 -12.95
C ILE A 114 1.56 9.49 -14.40
N LEU A 115 0.54 8.99 -15.11
CA LEU A 115 0.29 9.30 -16.50
C LEU A 115 -0.94 10.19 -16.55
N ASP A 116 -0.77 11.43 -17.02
CA ASP A 116 -1.90 12.31 -17.32
C ASP A 116 -2.63 11.76 -18.55
N LYS A 117 -3.97 11.81 -18.54
CA LYS A 117 -4.81 11.49 -19.70
C LYS A 117 -4.78 12.63 -20.72
#